data_AF-A0A2R8BGL6-F1
#
_entry.id   AF-A0A2R8BGL6-F1
#
_cell.length_a   1.000
_cell.length_b   1.000
_cell.length_c   1.000
_cell.angle_alpha   90.00
_cell.angle_beta   90.00
_cell.angle_gamma   90.00
#
_symmetry.space_group_name_H-M   'P 1'
#
loop_
_entity.id
_entity.type
_entity.pdbx_description
1 polymer ?
#
loop_
_entity_poly.entity_id
_entity_poly.type
_entity_poly.pdbx_seq_one_letter_code
_entity_poly.pdbx_strand_id
1 'polypeptide(L)'
;MADLDTGHVFLTTLAPIKTGTPLDPDSTSYDQRVRIALAELPTARQSPATERAKYNSPFARNLRNHFVRMFVIDDVIYNGRIGENALKETIQKTNTIIPQPVDRLNCSYLVFNADIDAITKDGDPLPTDLSPKKQKAVRRAYAMEIWDSMEEEIVEIYRNCVGFDGISTGDGFADYLEKCHVETTMPFHDYYMKLPDFHTLPTKPLLAVVAIPALVGLLALVLWLAGVGSVMGMATFWTGIIALVLAFVAAKLAIGYTMRNGAKPLAPAEFDDLPSVLKSIYIQQKFADFVVEHQGASDADLHAAFGAFMAEHRPDDRTGPMQKPGVISSSRPDNIINA
;
A
#
# COMPACT_ATOMS: atom_id res chain seq x y z
N MET A 1 -10.67 0.18 -4.50
CA MET A 1 -10.31 1.04 -3.37
C MET A 1 -8.80 1.08 -3.37
N ALA A 2 -8.20 2.26 -3.19
CA ALA A 2 -6.75 2.43 -3.35
C ALA A 2 -5.93 1.58 -2.35
N ASP A 3 -6.51 1.30 -1.18
CA ASP A 3 -5.73 0.81 -0.03
C ASP A 3 -5.49 -0.71 -0.03
N LEU A 4 -6.08 -1.46 -0.97
CA LEU A 4 -5.88 -2.91 -1.06
C LEU A 4 -5.21 -3.25 -2.39
N ASP A 5 -4.06 -3.90 -2.31
CA ASP A 5 -3.46 -4.58 -3.44
C ASP A 5 -2.70 -5.81 -2.95
N THR A 6 -2.55 -6.80 -3.83
CA THR A 6 -1.73 -8.01 -3.59
C THR A 6 -2.02 -8.74 -2.27
N GLY A 7 -3.22 -8.60 -1.71
CA GLY A 7 -3.60 -9.19 -0.40
C GLY A 7 -3.18 -8.41 0.84
N HIS A 8 -2.82 -7.14 0.68
CA HIS A 8 -2.31 -6.29 1.76
C HIS A 8 -3.04 -4.95 1.80
N VAL A 9 -3.16 -4.39 3.00
CA VAL A 9 -3.73 -3.05 3.21
C VAL A 9 -2.59 -2.03 3.39
N PHE A 10 -2.62 -0.97 2.59
CA PHE A 10 -1.76 0.22 2.73
C PHE A 10 -2.47 1.22 3.62
N LEU A 11 -2.29 1.08 4.93
CA LEU A 11 -2.92 1.95 5.91
C LEU A 11 -2.15 3.25 6.01
N THR A 12 -2.77 4.35 5.58
CA THR A 12 -2.29 5.71 5.84
C THR A 12 -3.29 6.48 6.68
N THR A 13 -2.82 7.11 7.75
CA THR A 13 -3.63 8.01 8.56
C THR A 13 -2.94 9.36 8.74
N LEU A 14 -3.72 10.43 8.70
CA LEU A 14 -3.31 11.79 9.02
C LEU A 14 -4.04 12.25 10.28
N ALA A 15 -3.33 12.25 11.41
CA ALA A 15 -3.84 12.73 12.69
C ALA A 15 -3.41 14.19 12.90
N PRO A 16 -4.35 15.16 12.93
CA PRO A 16 -3.99 16.57 13.15
C PRO A 16 -3.42 16.76 14.55
N ILE A 17 -2.28 17.44 14.65
CA ILE A 17 -1.62 17.73 15.92
C ILE A 17 -2.26 18.99 16.54
N LYS A 18 -2.48 18.97 17.86
CA LYS A 18 -2.99 20.15 18.59
C LYS A 18 -2.05 21.34 18.38
N THR A 19 -2.59 22.53 18.21
CA THR A 19 -1.78 23.74 18.03
C THR A 19 -1.41 24.37 19.38
N GLY A 20 -0.26 25.04 19.42
CA GLY A 20 0.22 25.76 20.59
C GLY A 20 0.89 24.87 21.64
N THR A 21 0.86 25.34 22.88
CA THR A 21 1.56 24.74 24.01
C THR A 21 0.56 24.39 25.11
N PRO A 22 0.62 23.18 25.70
CA PRO A 22 -0.17 22.84 26.87
C PRO A 22 0.16 23.77 28.04
N LEU A 23 -0.78 23.89 28.98
CA LEU A 23 -0.67 24.75 30.16
C LEU A 23 0.19 24.12 31.28
N ASP A 24 1.32 23.51 30.92
CA ASP A 24 2.19 22.82 31.86
C ASP A 24 3.57 23.49 32.00
N PRO A 25 4.36 23.14 33.05
CA PRO A 25 5.58 23.85 33.40
C PRO A 25 6.65 23.81 32.30
N ASP A 26 6.71 22.72 31.54
CA ASP A 26 7.75 22.45 30.55
C ASP A 26 7.60 23.28 29.27
N SER A 27 6.45 23.94 29.06
CA SER A 27 6.17 24.86 27.94
C SER A 27 6.52 24.32 26.54
N THR A 28 6.57 22.99 26.39
CA THR A 28 6.91 22.32 25.13
C THR A 28 5.66 22.15 24.28
N SER A 29 5.67 22.63 23.03
CA SER A 29 4.52 22.55 22.12
C SER A 29 4.08 21.11 21.87
N TYR A 30 2.79 20.92 21.53
CA TYR A 30 2.26 19.59 21.19
C TYR A 30 3.02 18.94 20.02
N ASP A 31 3.38 19.71 19.00
CA ASP A 31 4.20 19.25 17.87
C ASP A 31 5.57 18.71 18.33
N GLN A 32 6.28 19.47 19.17
CA GLN A 32 7.58 19.05 19.68
C GLN A 32 7.46 17.80 20.55
N ARG A 33 6.38 17.63 21.32
CA ARG A 33 6.13 16.41 22.10
C ARG A 33 5.95 15.19 21.24
N VAL A 34 5.18 15.29 20.15
CA VAL A 34 5.05 14.19 19.18
C VAL A 34 6.42 13.82 18.62
N ARG A 35 7.23 14.81 18.24
CA ARG A 35 8.58 14.56 17.70
C ARG A 35 9.50 13.89 18.72
N ILE A 36 9.44 14.31 19.99
CA ILE A 36 10.19 13.68 21.08
C ILE A 36 9.75 12.23 21.25
N ALA A 37 8.43 11.98 21.34
CA ALA A 37 7.89 10.63 21.47
C ALA A 37 8.32 9.72 20.29
N LEU A 38 8.29 10.24 19.06
CA LEU A 38 8.76 9.51 17.89
C LEU A 38 10.27 9.27 17.89
N ALA A 39 11.07 10.21 18.40
CA ALA A 39 12.52 10.08 18.48
C ALA A 39 12.96 9.11 19.59
N GLU A 40 12.18 9.00 20.66
CA GLU A 40 12.41 8.06 21.77
C GLU A 40 11.93 6.64 21.44
N LEU A 41 11.05 6.50 20.45
CA LEU A 41 10.55 5.20 20.03
C LEU A 41 11.71 4.32 19.52
N PRO A 42 11.90 3.11 20.08
CA PRO A 42 12.92 2.20 19.58
C PRO A 42 12.70 1.87 18.10
N THR A 43 13.78 1.95 17.32
CA THR A 43 13.78 1.55 15.91
C THR A 43 14.06 0.04 15.78
N ALA A 44 13.73 -0.52 14.63
CA ALA A 44 14.01 -1.92 14.35
C ALA A 44 15.52 -2.20 14.37
N ARG A 45 15.91 -3.39 14.84
CA ARG A 45 17.30 -3.89 14.90
C ARG A 45 17.80 -4.35 13.52
N GLN A 46 17.67 -3.48 12.52
CA GLN A 46 17.95 -3.77 11.11
C GLN A 46 19.25 -3.14 10.60
N SER A 47 19.99 -2.43 11.45
CA SER A 47 21.26 -1.80 11.07
C SER A 47 22.34 -2.10 12.10
N PRO A 48 23.64 -2.01 11.74
CA PRO A 48 24.72 -2.14 12.71
C PRO A 48 24.61 -1.18 13.90
N ALA A 49 24.00 0.00 13.71
CA ALA A 49 23.77 0.99 14.76
C ALA A 49 22.66 0.57 15.75
N THR A 50 21.67 -0.21 15.29
CA THR A 50 20.49 -0.58 16.09
C THR A 50 20.48 -2.04 16.52
N GLU A 51 21.31 -2.91 15.94
CA GLU A 51 21.36 -4.35 16.23
C GLU A 51 21.59 -4.67 17.72
N ARG A 52 22.40 -3.84 18.39
CA ARG A 52 22.74 -3.99 19.81
C ARG A 52 21.84 -3.18 20.75
N ALA A 53 20.82 -2.50 20.21
CA ALA A 53 19.90 -1.71 21.01
C ALA A 53 19.17 -2.58 22.03
N LYS A 54 19.04 -2.08 23.27
CA LYS A 54 18.38 -2.80 24.36
C LYS A 54 16.94 -3.17 24.02
N TYR A 55 16.24 -2.28 23.33
CA TYR A 55 14.86 -2.46 22.91
C TYR A 55 14.79 -2.65 21.38
N ASN A 56 13.74 -3.32 20.90
CA ASN A 56 13.41 -3.42 19.49
C ASN A 56 12.15 -2.58 19.23
N SER A 57 11.85 -2.29 17.97
CA SER A 57 10.61 -1.58 17.62
C SER A 57 9.39 -2.32 18.18
N PRO A 58 8.43 -1.63 18.83
CA PRO A 58 7.22 -2.26 19.33
C PRO A 58 6.38 -2.87 18.20
N PHE A 59 6.42 -2.29 17.00
CA PHE A 59 5.76 -2.83 15.80
C PHE A 59 6.28 -4.21 15.36
N ALA A 60 7.48 -4.60 15.81
CA ALA A 60 8.03 -5.93 15.55
C ALA A 60 7.41 -7.05 16.39
N ARG A 61 6.51 -6.71 17.34
CA ARG A 61 5.71 -7.68 18.11
C ARG A 61 4.59 -8.30 17.26
N ASN A 62 4.25 -7.68 16.14
CA ASN A 62 3.13 -8.05 15.27
C ASN A 62 3.62 -8.76 13.99
N LEU A 63 2.99 -9.88 13.65
CA LEU A 63 3.32 -10.72 12.49
C LEU A 63 2.60 -10.33 11.19
N ARG A 64 1.93 -9.18 11.13
CA ARG A 64 1.29 -8.63 9.93
C ARG A 64 2.03 -7.44 9.34
N ASN A 65 2.98 -6.86 10.08
CA ASN A 65 3.70 -5.63 9.70
C ASN A 65 4.86 -5.91 8.75
N HIS A 66 4.69 -5.58 7.47
CA HIS A 66 5.79 -5.57 6.51
C HIS A 66 6.62 -4.30 6.62
N PHE A 67 5.92 -3.17 6.77
CA PHE A 67 6.54 -1.87 6.91
C PHE A 67 5.68 -0.97 7.79
N VAL A 68 6.33 -0.19 8.66
CA VAL A 68 5.66 0.83 9.47
C VAL A 68 6.51 2.08 9.53
N ARG A 69 5.90 3.24 9.31
CA ARG A 69 6.57 4.52 9.42
C ARG A 69 5.66 5.58 10.05
N MET A 70 6.22 6.29 11.02
CA MET A 70 5.60 7.46 11.64
C MET A 70 6.48 8.68 11.45
N PHE A 71 5.87 9.81 11.12
CA PHE A 71 6.56 11.09 11.00
C PHE A 71 5.57 12.25 11.08
N VAL A 72 6.09 13.44 11.35
CA VAL A 72 5.30 14.66 11.35
C VAL A 72 5.49 15.39 10.01
N ILE A 73 4.38 15.78 9.38
CA ILE A 73 4.38 16.72 8.25
C ILE A 73 3.91 18.07 8.79
N ASP A 74 4.77 19.09 8.69
CA ASP A 74 4.41 20.46 9.07
C ASP A 74 3.57 21.16 8.00
N ASP A 75 3.93 20.94 6.74
CA ASP A 75 3.27 21.55 5.60
C ASP A 75 3.47 20.71 4.33
N VAL A 76 2.58 20.86 3.36
CA VAL A 76 2.75 20.32 2.01
C VAL A 76 3.33 21.42 1.13
N ILE A 77 4.64 21.59 1.15
CA ILE A 77 5.29 22.54 0.23
C ILE A 77 5.29 21.92 -1.17
N TYR A 78 4.13 21.91 -1.83
CA TYR A 78 3.99 21.50 -3.21
C TYR A 78 4.49 22.66 -4.09
N ASN A 79 5.72 22.53 -4.60
CA ASN A 79 6.30 23.43 -5.60
C ASN A 79 5.99 22.97 -7.03
N GLY A 80 4.78 22.46 -7.27
CA GLY A 80 4.30 22.12 -8.61
C GLY A 80 3.17 23.05 -9.05
N ARG A 81 2.91 23.09 -10.36
CA ARG A 81 1.67 23.69 -10.89
C ARG A 81 0.58 22.64 -10.85
N ILE A 82 -0.67 23.07 -10.65
CA ILE A 82 -1.84 22.22 -10.85
C ILE A 82 -1.78 21.68 -12.28
N GLY A 83 -1.68 20.36 -12.43
CA GLY A 83 -1.55 19.70 -13.72
C GLY A 83 -2.82 19.89 -14.56
N GLU A 84 -2.81 20.88 -15.45
CA GLU A 84 -3.88 21.14 -16.41
C GLU A 84 -3.54 20.56 -17.79
N ASN A 85 -4.57 20.25 -18.58
CA ASN A 85 -4.38 19.75 -19.94
C ASN A 85 -3.70 20.83 -20.80
N ALA A 86 -2.63 20.48 -21.50
CA ALA A 86 -1.86 21.42 -22.34
C ALA A 86 -2.74 22.19 -23.36
N LEU A 87 -3.79 21.57 -23.91
CA LEU A 87 -4.75 22.25 -24.80
C LEU A 87 -5.58 23.31 -24.06
N LYS A 88 -6.00 23.01 -22.82
CA LYS A 88 -6.78 23.92 -21.98
C LYS A 88 -5.93 25.14 -21.59
N GLU A 89 -4.69 24.91 -21.14
CA GLU A 89 -3.71 25.96 -20.83
C GLU A 89 -3.42 26.86 -22.03
N THR A 90 -3.29 26.27 -23.23
CA THR A 90 -3.07 27.02 -24.47
C THR A 90 -4.27 27.90 -24.81
N ILE A 91 -5.50 27.40 -24.64
CA ILE A 91 -6.73 28.18 -24.87
C ILE A 91 -6.88 29.30 -23.83
N GLN A 92 -6.55 29.00 -22.57
CA GLN A 92 -6.70 29.94 -21.45
C GLN A 92 -5.58 30.98 -21.38
N LYS A 93 -4.52 30.84 -22.20
CA LYS A 93 -3.35 31.74 -22.23
C LYS A 93 -2.74 31.93 -20.83
N THR A 94 -2.70 30.87 -20.04
CA THR A 94 -2.20 30.94 -18.67
C THR A 94 -0.76 31.43 -18.66
N ASN A 95 -0.49 32.49 -17.90
CA ASN A 95 0.87 33.02 -17.77
C ASN A 95 1.68 32.12 -16.83
N THR A 96 2.50 31.25 -17.41
CA THR A 96 3.33 30.31 -16.67
C THR A 96 4.42 30.97 -15.81
N ILE A 97 4.69 32.26 -15.99
CA ILE A 97 5.69 32.98 -15.17
C ILE A 97 5.12 33.29 -13.77
N ILE A 98 3.80 33.39 -13.62
CA ILE A 98 3.15 33.70 -12.34
C ILE A 98 2.96 32.38 -11.57
N PRO A 99 3.51 32.24 -10.35
CA PRO A 99 3.28 31.06 -9.52
C PRO A 99 1.82 30.98 -9.09
N GLN A 100 1.26 29.78 -9.09
CA GLN A 100 -0.07 29.51 -8.55
C GLN A 100 -0.04 29.55 -7.00
N PRO A 101 -1.20 29.75 -6.34
CA PRO A 101 -1.31 29.63 -4.89
C PRO A 101 -0.73 28.29 -4.43
N VAL A 102 0.13 28.33 -3.41
CA VAL A 102 0.68 27.13 -2.78
C VAL A 102 -0.31 26.70 -1.71
N ASP A 103 -0.87 25.50 -1.86
CA ASP A 103 -1.68 24.88 -0.82
C ASP A 103 -0.84 24.69 0.45
N ARG A 104 -1.44 24.96 1.61
CA ARG A 104 -0.80 24.76 2.90
C ARG A 104 -1.68 23.94 3.82
N LEU A 105 -1.06 23.17 4.70
CA LEU A 105 -1.77 22.52 5.79
C LEU A 105 -2.22 23.55 6.82
N ASN A 106 -3.39 23.29 7.42
CA ASN A 106 -3.95 24.12 8.49
C ASN A 106 -3.24 23.90 9.85
N CYS A 107 -2.54 22.79 10.01
CA CYS A 107 -1.75 22.42 11.17
C CYS A 107 -0.74 21.33 10.78
N SER A 108 0.21 21.02 11.65
CA SER A 108 1.06 19.84 11.49
C SER A 108 0.24 18.56 11.68
N TYR A 109 0.54 17.53 10.91
CA TYR A 109 -0.11 16.22 11.00
C TYR A 109 0.91 15.15 11.39
N LEU A 110 0.51 14.30 12.33
CA LEU A 110 1.15 13.01 12.55
C LEU A 110 0.68 12.06 11.44
N VAL A 111 1.62 11.57 10.66
CA VAL A 111 1.40 10.57 9.64
C VAL A 111 1.80 9.21 10.21
N PHE A 112 0.89 8.26 10.09
CA PHE A 112 1.16 6.84 10.32
C PHE A 112 0.88 6.08 9.03
N ASN A 113 1.90 5.38 8.53
CA ASN A 113 1.80 4.49 7.38
C ASN A 113 2.17 3.09 7.81
N ALA A 114 1.37 2.11 7.43
CA ALA A 114 1.65 0.71 7.67
C ALA A 114 1.21 -0.15 6.48
N ASP A 115 2.10 -1.03 6.05
CA ASP A 115 1.79 -2.07 5.07
C ASP A 115 1.57 -3.36 5.83
N ILE A 116 0.33 -3.85 5.74
CA ILE A 116 -0.14 -4.95 6.57
C ILE A 116 -0.78 -6.05 5.76
N ASP A 117 -0.60 -7.30 6.20
CA ASP A 117 -1.40 -8.42 5.69
C ASP A 117 -2.90 -8.11 5.85
N ALA A 118 -3.70 -8.28 4.78
CA ALA A 118 -5.11 -7.90 4.77
C ALA A 118 -6.02 -8.92 5.48
N ILE A 119 -5.64 -9.31 6.70
CA ILE A 119 -6.26 -10.36 7.49
C ILE A 119 -6.72 -9.82 8.85
N THR A 120 -7.79 -10.42 9.38
CA THR A 120 -8.30 -10.09 10.72
C THR A 120 -7.67 -10.95 11.82
N LYS A 121 -7.21 -12.15 11.47
CA LYS A 121 -6.63 -13.12 12.39
C LYS A 121 -5.37 -13.72 11.78
N ASP A 122 -4.35 -13.92 12.60
CA ASP A 122 -3.08 -14.49 12.18
C ASP A 122 -3.28 -15.91 11.61
N GLY A 123 -2.61 -16.18 10.49
CA GLY A 123 -2.70 -17.45 9.77
C GLY A 123 -3.86 -17.57 8.79
N ASP A 124 -4.77 -16.59 8.74
CA ASP A 124 -5.78 -16.54 7.66
C ASP A 124 -5.09 -16.29 6.30
N PRO A 125 -5.61 -16.83 5.19
CA PRO A 125 -5.04 -16.60 3.86
C PRO A 125 -5.26 -15.17 3.40
N LEU A 126 -4.28 -14.63 2.66
CA LEU A 126 -4.37 -13.30 2.07
C LEU A 126 -5.52 -13.23 1.04
N PRO A 127 -6.40 -12.21 1.09
CA PRO A 127 -7.54 -12.10 0.18
C PRO A 127 -7.17 -11.37 -1.12
N THR A 128 -7.68 -11.83 -2.27
CA THR A 128 -7.55 -11.08 -3.53
C THR A 128 -8.41 -9.80 -3.57
N ASP A 129 -9.62 -9.86 -3.00
CA ASP A 129 -10.55 -8.73 -3.02
C ASP A 129 -11.28 -8.63 -1.68
N LEU A 130 -11.47 -7.39 -1.21
CA LEU A 130 -12.23 -7.07 -0.02
C LEU A 130 -13.17 -5.91 -0.30
N SER A 131 -14.44 -6.11 0.03
CA SER A 131 -15.41 -5.02 0.06
C SER A 131 -14.96 -3.91 1.04
N PRO A 132 -15.39 -2.65 0.85
CA PRO A 132 -15.14 -1.54 1.78
C PRO A 132 -15.30 -1.89 3.27
N LYS A 133 -16.39 -2.60 3.59
CA LYS A 133 -16.72 -3.02 4.96
C LYS A 133 -15.69 -4.00 5.54
N LYS A 134 -15.17 -4.90 4.70
CA LYS A 134 -14.16 -5.88 5.13
C LYS A 134 -12.78 -5.23 5.28
N GLN A 135 -12.41 -4.28 4.41
CA GLN A 135 -11.16 -3.52 4.56
C GLN A 135 -11.16 -2.72 5.88
N LYS A 136 -12.30 -2.07 6.20
CA LYS A 136 -12.49 -1.43 7.50
C LYS A 136 -12.35 -2.41 8.68
N ALA A 137 -12.86 -3.63 8.55
CA ALA A 137 -12.72 -4.65 9.59
C ALA A 137 -11.26 -5.10 9.77
N VAL A 138 -10.49 -5.23 8.68
CA VAL A 138 -9.04 -5.50 8.72
C VAL A 138 -8.30 -4.37 9.44
N ARG A 139 -8.53 -3.10 9.04
CA ARG A 139 -7.93 -1.94 9.73
C ARG A 139 -8.27 -1.88 11.21
N ARG A 140 -9.53 -2.19 11.57
CA ARG A 140 -9.96 -2.26 12.97
C ARG A 140 -9.19 -3.35 13.73
N ALA A 141 -9.15 -4.57 13.20
CA ALA A 141 -8.45 -5.68 13.83
C ALA A 141 -6.97 -5.36 14.04
N TYR A 142 -6.34 -4.73 13.05
CA TYR A 142 -4.96 -4.29 13.15
C TYR A 142 -4.75 -3.19 14.20
N ALA A 143 -5.62 -2.17 14.24
CA ALA A 143 -5.54 -1.12 15.25
C ALA A 143 -5.68 -1.66 16.68
N MET A 144 -6.57 -2.64 16.88
CA MET A 144 -6.72 -3.33 18.16
C MET A 144 -5.45 -4.11 18.52
N GLU A 145 -4.85 -4.83 17.58
CA GLU A 145 -3.59 -5.55 17.80
C GLU A 145 -2.43 -4.62 18.17
N ILE A 146 -2.34 -3.45 17.52
CA ILE A 146 -1.38 -2.41 17.92
C ILE A 146 -1.66 -1.96 19.35
N TRP A 147 -2.91 -1.64 19.68
CA TRP A 147 -3.25 -1.18 21.03
C TRP A 147 -2.88 -2.21 22.08
N ASP A 148 -3.28 -3.46 21.89
CA ASP A 148 -3.03 -4.56 22.83
C ASP A 148 -1.54 -4.83 23.01
N SER A 149 -0.72 -4.59 21.99
CA SER A 149 0.72 -4.85 22.02
C SER A 149 1.58 -3.66 22.42
N MET A 150 1.11 -2.42 22.29
CA MET A 150 1.91 -1.20 22.51
C MET A 150 1.10 0.04 22.91
N GLU A 151 0.06 -0.15 23.74
CA GLU A 151 -0.81 0.94 24.24
C GLU A 151 -0.03 2.14 24.78
N GLU A 152 0.97 1.90 25.65
CA GLU A 152 1.73 2.98 26.29
C GLU A 152 2.43 3.87 25.25
N GLU A 153 3.10 3.24 24.28
CA GLU A 153 3.77 3.95 23.18
C GLU A 153 2.76 4.72 22.31
N ILE A 154 1.59 4.13 22.02
CA ILE A 154 0.52 4.77 21.24
C ILE A 154 -0.05 5.99 21.96
N VAL A 155 -0.34 5.87 23.26
CA VAL A 155 -0.90 6.96 24.05
C VAL A 155 0.09 8.13 24.10
N GLU A 156 1.38 7.86 24.31
CA GLU A 156 2.41 8.92 24.34
C GLU A 156 2.51 9.69 23.03
N ILE A 157 2.39 8.99 21.90
CA ILE A 157 2.42 9.61 20.57
C ILE A 157 1.13 10.41 20.31
N TYR A 158 -0.04 9.77 20.48
CA TYR A 158 -1.31 10.32 20.00
C TYR A 158 -2.02 11.27 20.98
N ARG A 159 -1.67 11.31 22.28
CA ARG A 159 -2.29 12.25 23.25
C ARG A 159 -2.17 13.72 22.87
N ASN A 160 -1.19 14.05 22.05
CA ASN A 160 -0.94 15.39 21.50
C ASN A 160 -1.73 15.69 20.21
N CYS A 161 -2.51 14.73 19.70
CA CYS A 161 -3.35 14.87 18.51
C CYS A 161 -4.78 15.27 18.87
N VAL A 162 -5.44 15.98 17.95
CA VAL A 162 -6.82 16.44 18.09
C VAL A 162 -7.77 15.24 18.03
N GLY A 163 -8.67 15.14 19.01
CA GLY A 163 -9.72 14.12 19.03
C GLY A 163 -9.29 12.77 19.64
N PHE A 164 -8.06 12.67 20.13
CA PHE A 164 -7.59 11.49 20.88
C PHE A 164 -7.98 11.51 22.37
N ASP A 165 -8.41 12.67 22.89
CA ASP A 165 -8.78 12.82 24.30
C ASP A 165 -9.88 11.84 24.73
N GLY A 166 -9.63 11.07 25.78
CA GLY A 166 -10.58 10.11 26.35
C GLY A 166 -10.52 8.70 25.73
N ILE A 167 -9.63 8.44 24.78
CA ILE A 167 -9.40 7.09 24.25
C ILE A 167 -8.56 6.28 25.25
N SER A 168 -9.10 5.14 25.66
CA SER A 168 -8.51 4.24 26.67
C SER A 168 -8.75 2.75 26.35
N THR A 169 -9.16 2.45 25.11
CA THR A 169 -9.45 1.09 24.66
C THR A 169 -9.03 0.92 23.20
N GLY A 170 -8.69 -0.31 22.81
CA GLY A 170 -8.37 -0.64 21.42
C GLY A 170 -9.52 -0.36 20.45
N ASP A 171 -10.77 -0.55 20.88
CA ASP A 171 -11.96 -0.19 20.09
C ASP A 171 -12.02 1.32 19.81
N GLY A 172 -11.76 2.14 20.83
CA GLY A 172 -11.73 3.60 20.69
C GLY A 172 -10.59 4.07 19.80
N PHE A 173 -9.41 3.42 19.90
CA PHE A 173 -8.28 3.71 19.04
C PHE A 173 -8.55 3.33 17.58
N ALA A 174 -9.18 2.18 17.34
CA ALA A 174 -9.56 1.77 15.99
C ALA A 174 -10.57 2.73 15.35
N ASP A 175 -11.55 3.21 16.12
CA ASP A 175 -12.49 4.24 15.65
C ASP A 175 -11.81 5.58 15.36
N TYR A 176 -10.77 5.91 16.11
CA TYR A 176 -9.95 7.10 15.89
C TYR A 176 -9.10 6.98 14.61
N LEU A 177 -8.34 5.89 14.45
CA LEU A 177 -7.54 5.68 13.23
C LEU A 177 -8.40 5.67 11.97
N GLU A 178 -9.60 5.08 12.02
CA GLU A 178 -10.53 5.09 10.90
C GLU A 178 -11.01 6.50 10.55
N LYS A 179 -11.16 7.42 11.52
CA LYS A 179 -11.48 8.84 11.25
C LYS A 179 -10.30 9.58 10.62
N CYS A 180 -9.07 9.18 10.95
CA CYS A 180 -7.84 9.77 10.41
C CYS A 180 -7.40 9.13 9.08
N HIS A 181 -8.06 8.07 8.64
CA HIS A 181 -7.70 7.30 7.45
C HIS A 181 -7.83 8.12 6.16
N VAL A 182 -6.81 8.03 5.32
CA VAL A 182 -6.78 8.65 3.99
C VAL A 182 -6.52 7.55 2.96
N GLU A 183 -7.36 7.51 1.92
CA GLU A 183 -7.20 6.54 0.85
C GLU A 183 -5.92 6.86 0.03
N THR A 184 -5.03 5.88 -0.12
CA THR A 184 -3.77 6.05 -0.87
C THR A 184 -3.21 4.74 -1.42
N THR A 185 -2.45 4.83 -2.51
CA THR A 185 -1.73 3.71 -3.15
C THR A 185 -0.23 3.89 -2.96
N MET A 186 0.30 3.61 -1.76
CA MET A 186 1.75 3.61 -1.53
C MET A 186 2.22 2.24 -1.02
N PRO A 187 2.32 1.24 -1.91
CA PRO A 187 2.96 -0.03 -1.56
C PRO A 187 4.45 0.17 -1.29
N PHE A 188 4.92 -0.40 -0.19
CA PHE A 188 6.34 -0.57 0.14
C PHE A 188 6.78 -2.03 0.06
N HIS A 189 5.87 -2.98 -0.15
CA HIS A 189 6.18 -4.40 -0.38
C HIS A 189 5.80 -4.85 -1.79
N ASP A 190 6.65 -5.68 -2.39
CA ASP A 190 6.42 -6.37 -3.67
C ASP A 190 7.27 -7.66 -3.68
N TYR A 191 6.74 -8.72 -3.08
CA TYR A 191 7.42 -10.02 -2.97
C TYR A 191 6.95 -10.98 -4.07
N TYR A 192 7.45 -10.85 -5.31
CA TYR A 192 7.02 -11.75 -6.39
C TYR A 192 8.05 -12.82 -6.71
N MET A 193 7.70 -14.08 -6.44
CA MET A 193 8.40 -15.23 -7.04
C MET A 193 7.98 -15.45 -8.50
N LYS A 194 6.73 -15.11 -8.82
CA LYS A 194 6.16 -15.11 -10.17
C LYS A 194 5.36 -13.83 -10.33
N LEU A 195 5.46 -13.19 -11.50
CA LEU A 195 4.65 -12.02 -11.81
C LEU A 195 3.15 -12.35 -11.65
N PRO A 196 2.37 -11.47 -11.01
CA PRO A 196 0.94 -11.68 -10.86
C PRO A 196 0.25 -11.60 -12.22
N ASP A 197 -0.88 -12.27 -12.33
CA ASP A 197 -1.70 -12.19 -13.54
C ASP A 197 -2.35 -10.81 -13.62
N PHE A 198 -1.80 -9.95 -14.48
CA PHE A 198 -2.31 -8.60 -14.67
C PHE A 198 -3.70 -8.61 -15.34
N HIS A 199 -4.54 -7.64 -14.97
CA HIS A 199 -5.82 -7.39 -15.60
C HIS A 199 -5.62 -6.81 -17.01
N THR A 200 -5.27 -7.66 -17.98
CA THR A 200 -4.99 -7.25 -19.35
C THR A 200 -6.25 -6.71 -20.05
N LEU A 201 -6.08 -5.61 -20.78
CA LEU A 201 -7.17 -5.02 -21.55
C LEU A 201 -7.31 -5.74 -22.89
N PRO A 202 -8.53 -6.08 -23.32
CA PRO A 202 -8.77 -6.58 -24.66
C PRO A 202 -8.74 -5.39 -25.64
N THR A 203 -7.53 -4.90 -25.95
CA THR A 203 -7.30 -3.66 -26.70
C THR A 203 -7.89 -3.69 -28.11
N LYS A 204 -7.75 -4.83 -28.82
CA LYS A 204 -8.28 -5.02 -30.18
C LYS A 204 -9.81 -4.84 -30.26
N PRO A 205 -10.63 -5.56 -29.47
CA PRO A 205 -12.09 -5.38 -29.52
C PRO A 205 -12.52 -4.02 -28.97
N LEU A 206 -11.87 -3.48 -27.93
CA LEU A 206 -12.17 -2.13 -27.44
C LEU A 206 -11.93 -1.07 -28.53
N LEU A 207 -10.82 -1.16 -29.25
CA LEU A 207 -10.51 -0.28 -30.36
C LEU A 207 -11.52 -0.46 -31.50
N ALA A 208 -11.88 -1.70 -31.85
CA ALA A 208 -12.85 -1.97 -32.91
C ALA A 208 -14.23 -1.37 -32.61
N VAL A 209 -14.71 -1.52 -31.37
CA VAL A 209 -16.01 -0.98 -30.92
C VAL A 209 -16.08 0.55 -31.02
N VAL A 210 -14.95 1.24 -30.88
CA VAL A 210 -14.87 2.71 -31.04
C VAL A 210 -14.60 3.12 -32.49
N ALA A 211 -13.65 2.45 -33.16
CA ALA A 211 -13.18 2.82 -34.48
C ALA A 211 -14.22 2.53 -35.57
N ILE A 212 -14.98 1.43 -35.49
CA ILE A 212 -15.96 1.07 -36.52
C ILE A 212 -17.06 2.14 -36.65
N PRO A 213 -17.76 2.55 -35.58
CA PRO A 213 -18.76 3.62 -35.68
C PRO A 213 -18.14 4.96 -36.06
N ALA A 214 -16.91 5.26 -35.61
CA ALA A 214 -16.22 6.49 -35.99
C ALA A 214 -15.93 6.54 -37.49
N LEU A 215 -15.39 5.47 -38.07
CA LEU A 215 -15.10 5.37 -39.50
C LEU A 215 -16.37 5.41 -40.34
N VAL A 216 -17.43 4.70 -39.93
CA VAL A 216 -18.75 4.77 -40.58
C VAL A 216 -19.31 6.19 -40.54
N GLY A 217 -19.22 6.86 -39.39
CA GLY A 217 -19.68 8.22 -39.22
C GLY A 217 -18.95 9.23 -40.10
N LEU A 218 -17.62 9.17 -40.10
CA LEU A 218 -16.76 10.02 -40.95
C LEU A 218 -17.03 9.78 -42.44
N LEU A 219 -17.10 8.52 -42.87
CA LEU A 219 -17.37 8.17 -44.26
C LEU A 219 -18.77 8.65 -44.70
N ALA A 220 -19.79 8.47 -43.87
CA ALA A 220 -21.14 8.92 -44.16
C ALA A 220 -21.24 10.46 -44.27
N LEU A 221 -20.50 11.20 -43.44
CA LEU A 221 -20.40 12.66 -43.55
C LEU A 221 -19.65 13.10 -44.82
N VAL A 222 -18.56 12.42 -45.20
CA VAL A 222 -17.85 12.69 -46.45
C VAL A 222 -18.76 12.46 -47.66
N LEU A 223 -19.52 11.35 -47.67
CA LEU A 223 -20.49 11.06 -48.72
C LEU A 223 -21.61 12.11 -48.79
N TRP A 224 -22.10 12.56 -47.64
CA TRP A 224 -23.08 13.64 -47.57
C TRP A 224 -22.52 14.96 -48.14
N LEU A 225 -21.29 15.34 -47.78
CA LEU A 225 -20.62 16.54 -48.33
C LEU A 225 -20.37 16.43 -49.84
N ALA A 226 -20.18 15.21 -50.36
CA ALA A 226 -20.06 14.93 -51.79
C ALA A 226 -21.42 14.90 -52.53
N GLY A 227 -22.53 15.19 -51.86
CA GLY A 227 -23.86 15.27 -52.46
C GLY A 227 -24.63 13.94 -52.51
N VAL A 228 -24.12 12.87 -51.88
CA VAL A 228 -24.82 11.59 -51.81
C VAL A 228 -25.81 11.63 -50.65
N GLY A 229 -27.12 11.76 -50.95
CA GLY A 229 -28.16 11.90 -49.93
C GLY A 229 -28.54 10.61 -49.19
N SER A 230 -28.34 9.43 -49.79
CA SER A 230 -28.62 8.14 -49.14
C SER A 230 -27.74 7.01 -49.69
N VAL A 231 -27.44 6.03 -48.84
CA VAL A 231 -26.76 4.77 -49.18
C VAL A 231 -27.52 3.63 -48.53
N MET A 232 -27.88 2.60 -49.30
CA MET A 232 -28.67 1.45 -48.83
C MET A 232 -29.99 1.87 -48.12
N GLY A 233 -30.64 2.93 -48.61
CA GLY A 233 -31.88 3.45 -48.03
C GLY A 233 -31.72 4.26 -46.74
N MET A 234 -30.50 4.45 -46.24
CA MET A 234 -30.23 5.27 -45.05
C MET A 234 -29.71 6.65 -45.46
N ALA A 235 -30.24 7.72 -44.83
CA ALA A 235 -29.80 9.09 -45.06
C ALA A 235 -28.36 9.29 -44.55
N THR A 236 -27.44 9.65 -45.43
CA THR A 236 -25.99 9.73 -45.13
C THR A 236 -25.67 10.71 -44.00
N PHE A 237 -26.37 11.85 -43.92
CA PHE A 237 -26.20 12.82 -42.84
C PHE A 237 -26.55 12.23 -41.47
N TRP A 238 -27.76 11.68 -41.31
CA TRP A 238 -28.23 11.12 -40.04
C TRP A 238 -27.44 9.89 -39.64
N THR A 239 -27.07 9.03 -40.60
CA THR A 239 -26.14 7.92 -40.36
C THR A 239 -24.81 8.42 -39.83
N GLY A 240 -24.27 9.50 -40.41
CA GLY A 240 -23.05 10.16 -39.95
C GLY A 240 -23.14 10.62 -38.49
N ILE A 241 -24.17 11.39 -38.16
CA ILE A 241 -24.40 11.90 -36.80
C ILE A 241 -24.59 10.76 -35.79
N ILE A 242 -25.46 9.79 -36.08
CA ILE A 242 -25.75 8.68 -35.17
C ILE A 242 -24.48 7.84 -34.93
N ALA A 243 -23.74 7.52 -35.99
CA ALA A 243 -22.53 6.71 -35.87
C ALA A 243 -21.42 7.42 -35.07
N LEU A 244 -21.28 8.75 -35.20
CA LEU A 244 -20.35 9.52 -34.37
C LEU A 244 -20.79 9.61 -32.91
N VAL A 245 -22.09 9.76 -32.63
CA VAL A 245 -22.63 9.73 -31.26
C VAL A 245 -22.37 8.35 -30.63
N LEU A 246 -22.60 7.27 -31.37
CA LEU A 246 -22.29 5.91 -30.93
C LEU A 246 -20.79 5.73 -30.67
N ALA A 247 -19.92 6.25 -31.53
CA ALA A 247 -18.48 6.23 -31.33
C ALA A 247 -18.08 6.95 -30.03
N PHE A 248 -18.67 8.10 -29.75
CA PHE A 248 -18.41 8.87 -28.54
C PHE A 248 -18.87 8.12 -27.27
N VAL A 249 -20.07 7.55 -27.29
CA VAL A 249 -20.58 6.73 -26.17
C VAL A 249 -19.70 5.50 -25.96
N ALA A 250 -19.35 4.79 -27.04
CA ALA A 250 -18.44 3.66 -27.01
C ALA A 250 -17.08 4.04 -26.41
N ALA A 251 -16.51 5.18 -26.80
CA ALA A 251 -15.24 5.67 -26.25
C ALA A 251 -15.34 5.96 -24.75
N LYS A 252 -16.41 6.62 -24.30
CA LYS A 252 -16.69 6.87 -22.87
C LYS A 252 -16.78 5.57 -22.08
N LEU A 253 -17.51 4.58 -22.60
CA LEU A 253 -17.64 3.26 -21.97
C LEU A 253 -16.32 2.49 -21.95
N ALA A 254 -15.55 2.51 -23.03
CA ALA A 254 -14.24 1.88 -23.12
C ALA A 254 -13.25 2.49 -22.11
N ILE A 255 -13.21 3.83 -22.00
CA ILE A 255 -12.40 4.52 -20.98
C ILE A 255 -12.85 4.11 -19.58
N GLY A 256 -14.16 4.13 -19.31
CA GLY A 256 -14.70 3.73 -18.01
C GLY A 256 -14.38 2.28 -17.65
N TYR A 257 -14.46 1.37 -18.62
CA TYR A 257 -14.05 -0.03 -18.47
C TYR A 257 -12.56 -0.14 -18.16
N THR A 258 -11.71 0.56 -18.91
CA THR A 258 -10.26 0.58 -18.70
C THR A 258 -9.90 1.03 -17.29
N MET A 259 -10.48 2.14 -16.82
CA MET A 259 -10.23 2.64 -15.46
C MET A 259 -10.71 1.65 -14.39
N ARG A 260 -11.89 1.05 -14.55
CA ARG A 260 -12.41 0.06 -13.60
C ARG A 260 -11.60 -1.22 -13.59
N ASN A 261 -11.08 -1.64 -14.74
CA ASN A 261 -10.27 -2.85 -14.86
C ASN A 261 -8.87 -2.64 -14.28
N GLY A 262 -8.26 -1.46 -14.49
CA GLY A 262 -6.98 -1.10 -13.89
C GLY A 262 -7.03 -0.83 -12.39
N ALA A 263 -8.20 -0.46 -11.85
CA ALA A 263 -8.40 -0.23 -10.41
C ALA A 263 -8.73 -1.50 -9.61
N LYS A 264 -8.71 -2.68 -10.24
CA LYS A 264 -8.88 -3.95 -9.54
C LYS A 264 -7.57 -4.33 -8.84
N PRO A 265 -7.62 -4.80 -7.59
CA PRO A 265 -6.44 -5.33 -6.92
C PRO A 265 -5.89 -6.53 -7.69
N LEU A 266 -4.58 -6.71 -7.62
CA LEU A 266 -3.89 -7.92 -8.00
C LEU A 266 -4.05 -8.99 -6.92
N ALA A 267 -3.97 -10.25 -7.33
CA ALA A 267 -4.01 -11.35 -6.37
C ALA A 267 -2.69 -11.43 -5.58
N PRO A 268 -2.73 -11.82 -4.29
CA PRO A 268 -1.53 -12.15 -3.55
C PRO A 268 -0.78 -13.32 -4.20
N ALA A 269 0.54 -13.34 -4.12
CA ALA A 269 1.32 -14.53 -4.37
C ALA A 269 1.27 -15.49 -3.16
N GLU A 270 1.69 -16.73 -3.39
CA GLU A 270 1.51 -17.86 -2.45
C GLU A 270 2.24 -17.68 -1.10
N PHE A 271 3.29 -16.84 -1.07
CA PHE A 271 4.21 -16.69 0.06
C PHE A 271 4.40 -15.22 0.47
N ASP A 272 3.42 -14.36 0.15
CA ASP A 272 3.55 -12.92 0.37
C ASP A 272 3.27 -12.52 1.82
N ASP A 273 2.68 -13.41 2.63
CA ASP A 273 2.45 -13.16 4.06
C ASP A 273 3.78 -13.01 4.83
N LEU A 274 3.79 -12.18 5.86
CA LEU A 274 5.01 -11.89 6.60
C LEU A 274 5.65 -13.15 7.23
N PRO A 275 4.91 -14.11 7.82
CA PRO A 275 5.49 -15.37 8.29
C PRO A 275 6.26 -16.14 7.20
N SER A 276 5.70 -16.24 5.99
CA SER A 276 6.38 -16.85 4.83
C SER A 276 7.68 -16.11 4.46
N VAL A 277 7.67 -14.77 4.46
CA VAL A 277 8.86 -13.95 4.18
C VAL A 277 9.93 -14.17 5.26
N LEU A 278 9.55 -14.12 6.54
CA LEU A 278 10.46 -14.32 7.67
C LEU A 278 11.04 -15.75 7.70
N LYS A 279 10.23 -16.75 7.32
CA LYS A 279 10.68 -18.13 7.14
C LYS A 279 11.71 -18.23 6.02
N SER A 280 11.45 -17.58 4.89
CA SER A 280 12.36 -17.61 3.74
C SER A 280 13.72 -16.99 4.07
N ILE A 281 13.72 -15.83 4.75
CA ILE A 281 14.95 -15.16 5.20
C ILE A 281 15.71 -16.04 6.22
N TYR A 282 15.00 -16.69 7.14
CA TYR A 282 15.59 -17.61 8.10
C TYR A 282 16.26 -18.81 7.40
N ILE A 283 15.53 -19.48 6.50
CA ILE A 283 16.07 -20.63 5.76
C ILE A 283 17.26 -20.23 4.90
N GLN A 284 17.23 -19.06 4.26
CA GLN A 284 18.36 -18.56 3.48
C GLN A 284 19.63 -18.44 4.32
N GLN A 285 19.52 -17.93 5.55
CA GLN A 285 20.66 -17.81 6.46
C GLN A 285 21.16 -19.17 6.93
N LYS A 286 20.26 -20.04 7.42
CA LYS A 286 20.66 -21.37 7.92
C LYS A 286 21.22 -22.26 6.83
N PHE A 287 20.69 -22.16 5.61
CA PHE A 287 21.22 -22.90 4.48
C PHE A 287 22.61 -22.38 4.07
N ALA A 288 22.85 -21.07 4.15
CA ALA A 288 24.19 -20.52 3.93
C ALA A 288 25.22 -21.06 4.95
N ASP A 289 24.85 -21.09 6.23
CA ASP A 289 25.67 -21.69 7.30
C ASP A 289 25.93 -23.18 7.02
N PHE A 290 24.88 -23.94 6.69
CA PHE A 290 24.95 -25.36 6.33
C PHE A 290 25.95 -25.62 5.18
N VAL A 291 25.90 -24.82 4.12
CA VAL A 291 26.79 -24.95 2.96
C VAL A 291 28.25 -24.67 3.35
N VAL A 292 28.51 -23.72 4.25
CA VAL A 292 29.85 -23.41 4.74
C VAL A 292 30.41 -24.55 5.60
N GLU A 293 29.59 -25.12 6.49
CA GLU A 293 30.01 -26.18 7.42
C GLU A 293 30.31 -27.52 6.72
N HIS A 294 29.65 -27.81 5.60
CA HIS A 294 29.75 -29.11 4.91
C HIS A 294 30.64 -29.08 3.66
N GLN A 295 31.49 -28.06 3.49
CA GLN A 295 32.45 -28.03 2.39
C GLN A 295 33.44 -29.19 2.50
N GLY A 296 33.51 -30.02 1.45
CA GLY A 296 34.42 -31.17 1.39
C GLY A 296 33.91 -32.43 2.11
N ALA A 297 32.65 -32.44 2.58
CA ALA A 297 32.01 -33.64 3.10
C ALA A 297 31.82 -34.72 2.00
N SER A 298 31.75 -35.99 2.41
CA SER A 298 31.39 -37.07 1.49
C SER A 298 29.89 -37.01 1.12
N ASP A 299 29.51 -37.59 -0.02
CA ASP A 299 28.11 -37.62 -0.45
C ASP A 299 27.16 -38.22 0.59
N ALA A 300 27.60 -39.27 1.30
CA ALA A 300 26.83 -39.94 2.33
C ALA A 300 26.64 -39.04 3.56
N ASP A 301 27.71 -38.35 3.99
CA ASP A 301 27.65 -37.44 5.12
C ASP A 301 26.80 -36.20 4.79
N LEU A 302 26.94 -35.66 3.58
CA LEU A 302 26.14 -34.53 3.11
C LEU A 302 24.66 -34.86 3.06
N HIS A 303 24.29 -36.04 2.54
CA HIS A 303 22.89 -36.48 2.50
C HIS A 303 22.31 -36.65 3.91
N ALA A 304 23.06 -37.27 4.82
CA ALA A 304 22.64 -37.43 6.21
C ALA A 304 22.48 -36.07 6.92
N ALA A 305 23.44 -35.17 6.74
CA ALA A 305 23.40 -33.82 7.31
C ALA A 305 22.24 -33.00 6.74
N PHE A 306 21.96 -33.10 5.44
CA PHE A 306 20.81 -32.43 4.85
C PHE A 306 19.48 -32.97 5.40
N GLY A 307 19.39 -34.28 5.66
CA GLY A 307 18.25 -34.87 6.37
C GLY A 307 18.03 -34.27 7.76
N ALA A 308 19.12 -34.07 8.52
CA ALA A 308 19.07 -33.40 9.82
C ALA A 308 18.66 -31.92 9.70
N PHE A 309 19.21 -31.20 8.71
CA PHE A 309 18.85 -29.81 8.39
C PHE A 309 17.35 -29.65 8.12
N MET A 310 16.77 -30.53 7.30
CA MET A 310 15.34 -30.52 6.99
C MET A 310 14.48 -30.78 8.23
N ALA A 311 14.90 -31.70 9.10
CA ALA A 311 14.20 -32.02 10.34
C ALA A 311 14.26 -30.88 11.36
N GLU A 312 15.40 -30.21 11.49
CA GLU A 312 15.61 -29.11 12.43
C GLU A 312 14.88 -27.84 11.99
N HIS A 313 15.12 -27.40 10.75
CA HIS A 313 14.66 -26.10 10.28
C HIS A 313 13.27 -26.12 9.64
N ARG A 314 12.72 -27.31 9.35
CA ARG A 314 11.36 -27.52 8.83
C ARG A 314 10.96 -26.49 7.75
N PRO A 315 11.60 -26.47 6.56
CA PRO A 315 11.40 -25.39 5.59
C PRO A 315 9.94 -25.16 5.17
N ASP A 316 9.13 -26.22 5.15
CA ASP A 316 7.70 -26.15 4.79
C ASP A 316 6.80 -25.60 5.92
N ASP A 317 7.28 -25.55 7.16
CA ASP A 317 6.56 -25.02 8.31
C ASP A 317 6.78 -23.51 8.44
N ARG A 318 5.76 -22.75 7.99
CA ARG A 318 5.73 -21.28 8.00
C ARG A 318 5.45 -20.69 9.39
N THR A 319 5.09 -21.52 10.37
CA THR A 319 4.79 -21.07 11.74
C THR A 319 6.02 -21.09 12.65
N GLY A 320 7.05 -21.84 12.26
CA GLY A 320 8.38 -21.82 12.87
C GLY A 320 9.18 -23.10 12.61
N PRO A 321 10.50 -23.12 12.83
CA PRO A 321 11.33 -21.99 13.28
C PRO A 321 11.48 -20.93 12.18
N MET A 322 11.44 -19.65 12.56
CA MET A 322 11.58 -18.51 11.65
C MET A 322 12.25 -17.31 12.32
N GLN A 323 12.67 -16.32 11.53
CA GLN A 323 13.24 -15.08 12.06
C GLN A 323 12.15 -14.22 12.70
N LYS A 324 12.45 -13.54 13.81
CA LYS A 324 11.55 -12.51 14.37
C LYS A 324 11.43 -11.31 13.43
N PRO A 325 10.30 -10.58 13.44
CA PRO A 325 10.22 -9.29 12.76
C PRO A 325 11.24 -8.28 13.34
N GLY A 326 11.59 -7.28 12.54
CA GLY A 326 12.41 -6.16 12.98
C GLY A 326 13.86 -6.49 13.34
N VAL A 327 14.40 -7.62 12.90
CA VAL A 327 15.84 -7.96 13.00
C VAL A 327 16.43 -8.27 11.63
N ILE A 328 17.75 -8.16 11.49
CA ILE A 328 18.46 -8.50 10.23
C ILE A 328 19.04 -9.92 10.20
N SER A 329 19.17 -10.57 11.36
CA SER A 329 19.82 -11.89 11.45
C SER A 329 19.18 -12.81 12.49
N SER A 330 19.11 -14.09 12.13
CA SER A 330 18.71 -15.24 12.96
C SER A 330 19.91 -15.96 13.62
N SER A 331 21.10 -15.35 13.60
CA SER A 331 22.30 -15.89 14.26
C SER A 331 22.14 -15.98 15.79
N ARG A 332 21.39 -15.04 16.38
CA ARG A 332 21.10 -15.04 17.81
C ARG A 332 19.84 -15.86 18.13
N PRO A 333 19.86 -16.73 19.15
CA PRO A 333 18.69 -17.51 19.54
C PRO A 333 17.47 -16.65 19.90
N ASP A 334 17.67 -15.46 20.48
CA ASP A 334 16.57 -14.55 20.84
C ASP A 334 15.90 -13.90 19.62
N ASN A 335 16.50 -14.01 18.44
CA ASN A 335 15.96 -13.51 17.17
C ASN A 335 15.15 -14.58 16.40
N ILE A 336 14.94 -15.76 16.98
CA ILE A 336 14.19 -16.86 16.36
C ILE A 336 12.85 -17.03 17.08
N ILE A 337 11.79 -17.22 16.32
CA ILE A 337 10.50 -17.72 16.79
C ILE A 337 10.56 -19.24 16.60
N ASN A 338 10.48 -19.98 17.71
CA ASN A 338 10.34 -21.43 17.68
C ASN A 338 8.85 -21.76 17.74
N ALA A 339 8.38 -22.66 16.88
CA ALA A 339 6.97 -23.11 16.84
C ALA A 339 6.60 -23.91 18.08
#